data_AF-A0A0M4ENN7-F1
#
_entry.id   AF-A0A0M4ENN7-F1
#
_cell.length_a   1.000
_cell.length_b   1.000
_cell.length_c   1.000
_cell.angle_alpha   90.00
_cell.angle_beta   90.00
_cell.angle_gamma   90.00
#
_symmetry.space_group_name_H-M   'P 1'
#
loop_
_entity.id
_entity.type
_entity.pdbx_description
1 polymer ?
#
loop_
_entity_poly.entity_id
_entity_poly.type
_entity_poly.pdbx_seq_one_letter_code
_entity_poly.pdbx_strand_id
1 'polypeptide(L)'
;MCVRLKMQFSSTLLLICAALIGCGTATEVRPCPKSKTRALTADEVTISNCPKNKCILKRNTEASITMKIKPERDFNELNSDIQGIILDVPLPFPGYYGTSACPHIYDAAGEKQVGCPLKAGETYTYKNSFKILPLYPTVTLEIHWGLGDKQGDAACFQIPAKIKA
;
A
#
# COMPACT_ATOMS: atom_id res chain seq x y z
N MET A 1 -15.67 -39.85 -3.93
CA MET A 1 -14.78 -41.02 -3.97
C MET A 1 -13.79 -40.89 -2.82
N CYS A 2 -13.94 -41.71 -1.78
CA CYS A 2 -13.20 -41.61 -0.52
C CYS A 2 -12.10 -42.69 -0.52
N VAL A 3 -10.82 -42.31 -0.44
CA VAL A 3 -9.73 -43.29 -0.34
C VAL A 3 -9.60 -43.71 1.12
N ARG A 4 -9.95 -44.98 1.41
CA ARG A 4 -9.66 -45.65 2.69
C ARG A 4 -8.18 -45.99 2.74
N LEU A 5 -7.42 -45.37 3.65
CA LEU A 5 -6.06 -45.80 3.97
C LEU A 5 -6.08 -46.62 5.28
N LYS A 6 -5.75 -47.91 5.18
CA LYS A 6 -5.56 -48.82 6.32
C LYS A 6 -4.30 -48.39 7.08
N MET A 7 -4.49 -47.89 8.30
CA MET A 7 -3.43 -47.52 9.23
C MET A 7 -3.06 -48.76 10.05
N GLN A 8 -1.92 -49.40 9.75
CA GLN A 8 -1.34 -50.41 10.64
C GLN A 8 -0.53 -49.71 11.73
N PHE A 9 -0.88 -50.03 12.98
CA PHE A 9 -0.21 -49.58 14.19
C PHE A 9 1.13 -50.30 14.35
N SER A 10 2.23 -49.54 14.43
CA SER A 10 3.43 -49.98 15.11
C SER A 10 4.16 -48.79 15.73
N SER A 11 4.79 -49.09 16.85
CA SER A 11 5.13 -48.23 17.98
C SER A 11 6.24 -47.21 17.69
N THR A 12 6.18 -46.09 18.42
CA THR A 12 7.28 -45.15 18.75
C THR A 12 7.81 -44.26 17.62
N LEU A 13 7.26 -43.04 17.49
CA LEU A 13 7.98 -41.75 17.65
C LEU A 13 6.98 -40.60 17.39
N LEU A 14 6.62 -39.86 18.44
CA LEU A 14 5.69 -38.74 18.38
C LEU A 14 6.39 -37.51 17.75
N LEU A 15 6.38 -37.38 16.42
CA LEU A 15 6.79 -36.14 15.74
C LEU A 15 5.67 -35.10 15.86
N ILE A 16 5.76 -34.25 16.87
CA ILE A 16 4.94 -33.05 17.02
C ILE A 16 5.42 -32.04 15.96
N CYS A 17 4.76 -32.02 14.80
CA CYS A 17 4.84 -30.91 13.86
C CYS A 17 4.13 -29.69 14.46
N ALA A 18 4.85 -28.92 15.28
CA ALA A 18 4.43 -27.58 15.65
C ALA A 18 4.53 -26.68 14.40
N ALA A 19 3.48 -26.66 13.59
CA ALA A 19 3.31 -25.62 12.58
C ALA A 19 3.11 -24.30 13.33
N LEU A 20 4.21 -23.56 13.53
CA LEU A 20 4.19 -22.15 13.90
C LEU A 20 3.50 -21.41 12.75
N ILE A 21 2.17 -21.31 12.82
CA ILE A 21 1.39 -20.36 12.04
C ILE A 21 1.81 -18.99 12.55
N GLY A 22 2.81 -18.40 11.89
CA GLY A 22 3.20 -17.03 12.14
C GLY A 22 2.02 -16.12 11.80
N CYS A 23 1.33 -15.62 12.83
CA CYS A 23 0.41 -14.49 12.68
C CYS A 23 1.24 -13.26 12.31
N GLY A 24 1.54 -13.10 11.01
CA GLY A 24 2.11 -11.87 10.50
C GLY A 24 1.06 -10.76 10.62
N THR A 25 1.17 -9.94 11.66
CA THR A 25 0.30 -8.79 11.94
C THR A 25 0.25 -7.87 10.72
N ALA A 26 -0.87 -7.75 10.00
CA ALA A 26 -0.93 -6.95 8.76
C ALA A 26 -0.63 -5.46 9.02
N THR A 27 0.01 -4.77 8.06
CA THR A 27 0.17 -3.30 8.11
C THR A 27 -1.22 -2.69 8.18
N GLU A 28 -1.46 -1.85 9.18
CA GLU A 28 -2.75 -1.19 9.31
C GLU A 28 -2.90 -0.13 8.21
N VAL A 29 -3.53 -0.51 7.11
CA VAL A 29 -3.97 0.38 6.02
C VAL A 29 -5.33 0.91 6.42
N ARG A 30 -5.41 2.20 6.72
CA ARG A 30 -6.62 2.88 7.16
C ARG A 30 -7.30 3.61 6.00
N PRO A 31 -8.63 3.67 5.96
CA PRO A 31 -9.34 4.51 5.00
C PRO A 31 -9.08 5.99 5.28
N CYS A 32 -9.09 6.81 4.23
CA CYS A 32 -8.98 8.27 4.37
C CYS A 32 -10.29 8.88 4.90
N PRO A 33 -10.27 9.76 5.93
CA PRO A 33 -11.49 10.25 6.58
C PRO A 33 -12.52 10.95 5.68
N LYS A 34 -12.08 11.57 4.57
CA LYS A 34 -12.95 12.33 3.66
C LYS A 34 -13.14 11.67 2.30
N SER A 35 -12.49 10.52 2.07
CA SER A 35 -12.59 9.83 0.80
C SER A 35 -13.85 8.98 0.75
N LYS A 36 -14.51 8.95 -0.40
CA LYS A 36 -15.67 8.10 -0.65
C LYS A 36 -15.32 6.82 -1.41
N THR A 37 -14.05 6.66 -1.80
CA THR A 37 -13.60 5.47 -2.53
C THR A 37 -13.61 4.23 -1.62
N ARG A 38 -13.68 3.06 -2.24
CA ARG A 38 -13.51 1.77 -1.56
C ARG A 38 -12.23 1.77 -0.70
N ALA A 39 -12.37 1.34 0.55
CA ALA A 39 -11.24 1.14 1.43
C ALA A 39 -10.28 0.08 0.89
N LEU A 40 -8.98 0.41 0.87
CA LEU A 40 -7.91 -0.52 0.53
C LEU A 40 -7.58 -1.42 1.71
N THR A 41 -7.28 -2.67 1.41
CA THR A 41 -6.83 -3.66 2.38
C THR A 41 -5.30 -3.71 2.45
N ALA A 42 -4.77 -4.32 3.51
CA ALA A 42 -3.33 -4.44 3.71
C ALA A 42 -2.61 -5.20 2.58
N ASP A 43 -3.28 -6.13 1.91
CA ASP A 43 -2.71 -6.91 0.80
C ASP A 43 -2.72 -6.14 -0.53
N GLU A 44 -3.44 -5.02 -0.59
CA GLU A 44 -3.54 -4.17 -1.79
C GLU A 44 -2.51 -3.04 -1.80
N VAL A 45 -1.75 -2.85 -0.71
CA VAL A 45 -0.72 -1.81 -0.60
C VAL A 45 0.57 -2.42 -0.10
N THR A 46 1.63 -2.29 -0.89
CA THR A 46 2.99 -2.70 -0.50
C THR A 46 3.91 -1.49 -0.56
N ILE A 47 4.64 -1.24 0.53
CA ILE A 47 5.70 -0.22 0.56
C ILE A 47 7.00 -0.90 0.99
N SER A 48 8.07 -0.70 0.23
CA SER A 48 9.37 -1.27 0.58
C SER A 48 9.85 -0.75 1.94
N ASN A 49 10.52 -1.62 2.70
CA ASN A 49 11.01 -1.32 4.04
C ASN A 49 9.93 -0.93 5.07
N CYS A 50 8.66 -1.19 4.77
CA CYS A 50 7.55 -0.99 5.70
C CYS A 50 6.89 -2.32 6.08
N PRO A 51 7.49 -3.06 7.05
CA PRO A 51 6.86 -4.24 7.58
C PRO A 51 5.60 -3.83 8.36
N LYS A 52 4.53 -4.56 8.07
CA LYS A 52 3.44 -5.06 8.91
C LYS A 52 3.08 -4.39 10.26
N ASN A 53 4.03 -3.94 11.08
CA ASN A 53 3.76 -3.30 12.37
C ASN A 53 4.16 -1.81 12.44
N LYS A 54 5.11 -1.35 11.62
CA LYS A 54 5.57 0.05 11.62
C LYS A 54 6.32 0.37 10.34
N CYS A 55 5.79 1.30 9.56
CA CYS A 55 6.49 1.78 8.36
C CYS A 55 7.70 2.63 8.79
N ILE A 56 8.93 2.15 8.57
CA ILE A 56 10.15 2.86 8.96
C ILE A 56 10.85 3.35 7.69
N LEU A 57 10.85 4.67 7.52
CA LEU A 57 11.46 5.34 6.38
C LEU A 57 12.81 5.92 6.82
N LYS A 58 13.91 5.40 6.29
CA LYS A 58 15.26 5.90 6.61
C LYS A 58 15.60 7.06 5.70
N ARG A 59 16.24 8.11 6.24
CA ARG A 59 16.76 9.21 5.43
C ARG A 59 17.82 8.71 4.45
N ASN A 60 18.01 9.49 3.40
CA ASN A 60 18.95 9.17 2.32
C ASN A 60 18.70 7.80 1.68
N THR A 61 17.43 7.37 1.65
CA THR A 61 17.01 6.16 0.96
C THR A 61 15.87 6.44 0.00
N GLU A 62 15.62 5.49 -0.88
CA GLU A 62 14.47 5.46 -1.77
C GLU A 62 13.57 4.30 -1.36
N ALA A 63 12.28 4.59 -1.19
CA ALA A 63 11.24 3.60 -0.97
C ALA A 63 10.41 3.45 -2.24
N SER A 64 9.79 2.29 -2.42
CA SER A 64 8.87 2.03 -3.52
C SER A 64 7.52 1.65 -2.97
N ILE A 65 6.47 2.01 -3.72
CA ILE A 65 5.09 1.65 -3.41
C ILE A 65 4.49 0.90 -4.59
N THR A 66 3.66 -0.08 -4.29
CA THR A 66 2.72 -0.69 -5.22
C THR A 66 1.35 -0.68 -4.57
N MET A 67 0.32 -0.24 -5.29
CA MET A 67 -1.06 -0.35 -4.84
C MET A 67 -2.00 -0.81 -5.96
N LYS A 68 -3.05 -1.57 -5.58
CA LYS A 68 -4.15 -1.90 -6.49
C LYS A 68 -5.20 -0.79 -6.46
N ILE A 69 -5.67 -0.38 -7.64
CA ILE A 69 -6.67 0.67 -7.81
C ILE A 69 -7.82 0.08 -8.62
N LYS A 70 -9.04 0.30 -8.16
CA LYS A 70 -10.27 -0.03 -8.89
C LYS A 70 -11.26 1.12 -8.72
N PRO A 71 -11.24 2.13 -9.60
CA PRO A 71 -12.02 3.33 -9.39
C PRO A 71 -13.51 3.06 -9.63
N GLU A 72 -14.38 3.81 -8.95
CA GLU A 72 -15.84 3.70 -9.07
C GLU A 72 -16.42 4.59 -10.19
N ARG A 73 -15.58 5.42 -10.80
CA ARG A 73 -15.88 6.28 -11.94
C ARG A 73 -14.68 6.37 -12.87
N ASP A 74 -14.88 6.98 -14.04
CA ASP A 74 -13.79 7.27 -14.96
C ASP A 74 -12.90 8.43 -14.46
N PHE A 75 -11.60 8.32 -14.74
CA PHE A 75 -10.58 9.34 -14.45
C PHE A 75 -9.75 9.63 -15.71
N ASN A 76 -9.90 10.82 -16.28
CA ASN A 76 -9.08 11.25 -17.43
C ASN A 76 -7.70 11.76 -17.00
N GLU A 77 -7.64 12.30 -15.79
CA GLU A 77 -6.42 12.70 -15.11
C GLU A 77 -6.38 12.04 -13.74
N LEU A 78 -5.17 11.85 -13.24
CA LEU A 78 -4.95 11.32 -11.90
C LEU A 78 -3.76 12.09 -11.32
N ASN A 79 -4.01 12.80 -10.23
CA ASN A 79 -3.03 13.59 -9.51
C ASN A 79 -2.83 13.02 -8.11
N SER A 80 -1.62 13.13 -7.60
CA SER A 80 -1.27 12.69 -6.25
C SER A 80 -1.63 13.73 -5.19
N ASP A 81 -2.30 13.26 -4.15
CA ASP A 81 -2.46 13.96 -2.89
C ASP A 81 -1.64 13.23 -1.82
N ILE A 82 -0.32 13.42 -1.82
CA ILE A 82 0.60 12.72 -0.91
C ILE A 82 1.08 13.69 0.17
N GLN A 83 0.82 13.35 1.42
CA GLN A 83 1.07 14.22 2.56
C GLN A 83 1.62 13.42 3.76
N GLY A 84 2.45 14.07 4.56
CA GLY A 84 2.76 13.62 5.92
C GLY A 84 1.96 14.40 6.94
N ILE A 85 1.23 13.72 7.81
CA ILE A 85 0.43 14.33 8.88
C ILE A 85 1.21 14.22 10.19
N ILE A 86 1.61 15.36 10.74
CA ILE A 86 2.35 15.45 12.00
C ILE A 86 1.51 16.26 12.98
N LEU A 87 1.10 15.66 14.10
CA LEU A 87 0.24 16.33 15.10
C LEU A 87 -1.01 16.94 14.44
N ASP A 88 -1.69 16.16 13.60
CA ASP A 88 -2.88 16.56 12.81
C ASP A 88 -2.67 17.69 11.79
N VAL A 89 -1.42 18.14 11.59
CA VAL A 89 -1.07 19.11 10.57
C VAL A 89 -0.63 18.38 9.29
N PRO A 90 -1.40 18.48 8.19
CA PRO A 90 -0.99 17.92 6.90
C PRO A 90 0.12 18.75 6.26
N LEU A 91 1.21 18.08 5.86
CA LEU A 91 2.32 18.68 5.12
C LEU A 91 2.47 18.00 3.75
N PRO A 92 2.37 18.74 2.64
CA PRO A 92 2.60 18.20 1.29
C PRO A 92 3.95 17.50 1.15
N PHE A 93 3.98 16.33 0.52
CA PHE A 93 5.23 15.62 0.29
C PHE A 93 6.01 16.25 -0.90
N PRO A 94 7.21 16.83 -0.66
CA PRO A 94 7.91 17.61 -1.67
C PRO A 94 8.22 16.83 -2.94
N GLY A 95 7.83 17.38 -4.10
CA GLY A 95 8.07 16.77 -5.42
C GLY A 95 7.06 15.69 -5.84
N TYR A 96 6.15 15.29 -4.95
CA TYR A 96 5.12 14.29 -5.26
C TYR A 96 3.70 14.82 -5.05
N TYR A 97 3.49 15.82 -4.20
CA TYR A 97 2.18 16.44 -4.04
C TYR A 97 1.78 17.19 -5.32
N GLY A 98 0.54 16.98 -5.79
CA GLY A 98 -0.05 17.67 -6.93
C GLY A 98 0.55 17.31 -8.29
N THR A 99 1.35 16.25 -8.38
CA THR A 99 1.94 15.79 -9.64
C THR A 99 1.07 14.72 -10.31
N SER A 100 1.26 14.51 -11.61
CA SER A 100 0.49 13.48 -12.32
C SER A 100 0.93 12.08 -11.89
N ALA A 101 -0.05 11.26 -11.51
CA ALA A 101 0.10 9.85 -11.21
C ALA A 101 -0.10 8.95 -12.46
N CYS A 102 -0.62 9.48 -13.57
CA CYS A 102 -0.86 8.71 -14.79
C CYS A 102 0.40 7.99 -15.31
N PRO A 103 1.61 8.59 -15.33
CA PRO A 103 2.82 7.89 -15.76
C PRO A 103 3.19 6.66 -14.89
N HIS A 104 2.56 6.50 -13.73
CA HIS A 104 2.82 5.45 -12.76
C HIS A 104 1.73 4.37 -12.74
N ILE A 105 0.82 4.38 -13.72
CA ILE A 105 -0.26 3.39 -13.83
C ILE A 105 0.10 2.28 -14.81
N TYR A 106 -0.06 1.05 -14.33
CA TYR A 106 0.12 -0.19 -15.04
C TYR A 106 -1.19 -0.96 -15.10
N ASP A 107 -1.26 -1.94 -16.00
CA ASP A 107 -2.37 -2.90 -16.06
C ASP A 107 -2.59 -3.66 -14.73
N ALA A 108 -3.64 -4.49 -14.70
CA ALA A 108 -4.01 -5.27 -13.53
C ALA A 108 -2.88 -6.20 -13.04
N ALA A 109 -2.03 -6.71 -13.93
CA ALA A 109 -0.88 -7.55 -13.61
C ALA A 109 0.32 -6.72 -13.10
N GLY A 110 0.38 -5.43 -13.46
CA GLY A 110 1.49 -4.54 -13.19
C GLY A 110 2.63 -4.69 -14.19
N GLU A 111 2.38 -5.23 -15.38
CA GLU A 111 3.42 -5.58 -16.36
C GLU A 111 3.62 -4.48 -17.39
N LYS A 112 2.53 -3.94 -17.94
CA LYS A 112 2.57 -2.88 -18.94
C LYS A 112 2.10 -1.55 -18.36
N GLN A 113 2.86 -0.48 -18.59
CA GLN A 113 2.42 0.88 -18.29
C GLN A 113 1.29 1.26 -19.26
N VAL A 114 0.13 1.65 -18.70
CA VAL A 114 -1.08 1.96 -19.49
C VAL A 114 -1.50 3.42 -19.37
N GLY A 115 -1.09 4.10 -18.30
CA GLY A 115 -1.44 5.50 -18.11
C GLY A 115 -2.91 5.74 -17.79
N CYS A 116 -3.34 6.97 -18.01
CA CYS A 116 -4.74 7.39 -18.01
C CYS A 116 -5.27 7.40 -19.46
N PRO A 117 -6.60 7.30 -19.69
CA PRO A 117 -7.68 7.31 -18.69
C PRO A 117 -7.84 5.98 -17.94
N LEU A 118 -8.33 6.07 -16.69
CA LEU A 118 -8.80 4.90 -15.93
C LEU A 118 -10.31 4.76 -16.07
N LYS A 119 -10.78 3.53 -16.21
CA LYS A 119 -12.20 3.19 -16.36
C LYS A 119 -12.82 2.67 -15.08
N ALA A 120 -14.06 3.07 -14.84
CA ALA A 120 -14.84 2.60 -13.71
C ALA A 120 -14.90 1.06 -13.68
N GLY A 121 -14.64 0.47 -12.52
CA GLY A 121 -14.70 -0.98 -12.32
C GLY A 121 -13.54 -1.78 -12.89
N GLU A 122 -12.61 -1.18 -13.64
CA GLU A 122 -11.38 -1.84 -14.08
C GLU A 122 -10.31 -1.80 -12.98
N THR A 123 -9.44 -2.82 -12.94
CA THR A 123 -8.36 -2.89 -11.95
C THR A 123 -7.04 -2.51 -12.59
N TYR A 124 -6.30 -1.66 -11.90
CA TYR A 124 -4.98 -1.18 -12.29
C TYR A 124 -3.98 -1.36 -11.15
N THR A 125 -2.70 -1.30 -11.50
CA THR A 125 -1.62 -1.29 -10.52
C THR A 125 -0.88 0.04 -10.59
N TYR A 126 -0.86 0.79 -9.50
CA TYR A 126 0.00 1.96 -9.38
C TYR A 126 1.35 1.56 -8.80
N LYS A 127 2.45 2.03 -9.42
CA LYS A 127 3.82 1.80 -8.97
C LYS A 127 4.61 3.09 -9.00
N ASN A 128 5.21 3.47 -7.87
CA ASN A 128 6.06 4.65 -7.81
C ASN A 128 7.21 4.45 -6.82
N SER A 129 8.25 5.26 -6.94
CA SER A 129 9.37 5.33 -6.00
C SER A 129 9.53 6.74 -5.48
N PHE A 130 9.88 6.85 -4.19
CA PHE A 130 9.99 8.12 -3.51
C PHE A 130 11.19 8.22 -2.58
N LYS A 131 11.84 9.40 -2.59
CA LYS A 131 13.06 9.66 -1.83
C LYS A 131 12.74 10.25 -0.45
N ILE A 132 13.42 9.73 0.57
CA ILE A 132 13.41 10.28 1.93
C ILE A 132 14.64 11.15 2.09
N LEU A 133 14.48 12.46 1.92
CA LEU A 133 15.60 13.39 1.85
C LEU A 133 16.31 13.53 3.21
N PRO A 134 17.64 13.79 3.22
CA PRO A 134 18.40 14.01 4.46
C PRO A 134 17.82 15.13 5.36
N LEU A 135 17.21 16.15 4.75
CA LEU A 135 16.62 17.30 5.45
C LEU A 135 15.34 16.95 6.24
N TYR A 136 14.65 15.86 5.91
CA TYR A 136 13.35 15.53 6.53
C TYR A 136 13.53 15.25 8.03
N PRO A 137 12.68 15.74 8.93
CA PRO A 137 12.85 15.54 10.38
C PRO A 137 12.72 14.07 10.79
N THR A 138 13.34 13.70 11.93
CA THR A 138 13.11 12.39 12.56
C THR A 138 11.82 12.52 13.36
N VAL A 139 10.74 11.92 12.86
CA VAL A 139 9.40 12.16 13.38
C VAL A 139 8.51 10.94 13.15
N THR A 140 7.51 10.78 14.03
CA THR A 140 6.39 9.84 13.79
C THR A 140 5.27 10.62 13.14
N LEU A 141 4.69 10.07 12.07
CA LEU A 141 3.68 10.73 11.25
C LEU A 141 2.70 9.69 10.74
N GLU A 142 1.53 10.14 10.31
CA GLU A 142 0.67 9.35 9.42
C GLU A 142 0.99 9.75 7.97
N ILE A 143 1.24 8.79 7.10
CA ILE A 143 1.33 9.04 5.66
C ILE A 143 -0.10 9.00 5.12
N HIS A 144 -0.51 10.07 4.44
CA HIS A 144 -1.71 10.09 3.62
C HIS A 144 -1.30 9.93 2.16
N TRP A 145 -1.87 8.94 1.49
CA TRP A 145 -1.63 8.68 0.07
C TRP A 145 -2.95 8.65 -0.68
N GLY A 146 -3.29 9.77 -1.31
CA GLY A 146 -4.44 9.91 -2.21
C GLY A 146 -4.02 9.96 -3.67
N LEU A 147 -4.83 9.37 -4.55
CA LEU A 147 -4.73 9.51 -5.99
C LEU A 147 -6.13 9.84 -6.52
N GLY A 148 -6.27 10.97 -7.20
CA GLY A 148 -7.59 11.45 -7.62
C GLY A 148 -7.56 12.65 -8.56
N ASP A 149 -8.73 13.25 -8.75
CA ASP A 149 -8.86 14.53 -9.42
C ASP A 149 -9.73 15.47 -8.55
N LYS A 150 -10.12 16.63 -9.08
CA LYS A 150 -10.90 17.64 -8.35
C LYS A 150 -12.28 17.14 -7.85
N GLN A 151 -12.80 16.05 -8.42
CA GLN A 151 -14.10 15.47 -8.09
C GLN A 151 -13.99 14.38 -7.01
N GLY A 152 -12.78 13.93 -6.68
CA GLY A 152 -12.51 12.96 -5.60
C GLY A 152 -11.48 11.91 -5.97
N ASP A 153 -11.27 10.97 -5.05
CA ASP A 153 -10.20 9.97 -5.15
C ASP A 153 -10.59 8.73 -5.95
N ALA A 154 -9.65 8.22 -6.76
CA ALA A 154 -9.68 6.88 -7.30
C ALA A 154 -9.27 5.84 -6.24
N ALA A 155 -8.28 6.19 -5.41
CA ALA A 155 -7.80 5.40 -4.30
C ALA A 155 -7.22 6.32 -3.21
N CYS A 156 -7.42 5.95 -1.94
CA CYS A 156 -6.84 6.68 -0.83
C CYS A 156 -6.61 5.77 0.37
N PHE A 157 -5.46 5.91 1.04
CA PHE A 157 -5.22 5.26 2.32
C PHE A 157 -4.34 6.10 3.25
N GLN A 158 -4.34 5.73 4.53
CA GLN A 158 -3.42 6.23 5.54
C GLN A 158 -2.66 5.10 6.23
N ILE A 159 -1.38 5.33 6.56
CA ILE A 159 -0.58 4.39 7.36
C ILE A 159 0.28 5.13 8.40
N PRO A 160 0.48 4.54 9.59
CA PRO A 160 1.45 5.04 10.55
C PRO A 160 2.88 4.81 10.07
N ALA A 161 3.71 5.83 10.15
CA ALA A 161 5.11 5.78 9.76
C ALA A 161 6.04 6.50 10.73
N LYS A 162 7.33 6.21 10.61
CA LYS A 162 8.39 6.93 11.32
C LYS A 162 9.57 7.18 10.39
N ILE A 163 9.92 8.45 10.23
CA ILE A 163 11.17 8.85 9.58
C ILE A 163 12.29 8.76 10.61
N LYS A 164 13.41 8.14 10.25
CA LYS A 164 14.62 8.01 11.08
C LYS A 164 15.86 8.41 10.27
N ALA A 165 16.94 8.73 11.00
CA ALA A 165 18.28 8.88 10.43
C ALA A 165 18.70 7.63 9.63
#